data_AF-A0A6P6VSM4-F1
#
_entry.id   AF-A0A6P6VSM4-F1
#
_cell.length_a   1.000
_cell.length_b   1.000
_cell.length_c   1.000
_cell.angle_alpha   90.00
_cell.angle_beta   90.00
_cell.angle_gamma   90.00
#
_symmetry.space_group_name_H-M   'P 1'
#
loop_
_entity.id
_entity.type
_entity.pdbx_description
1 polymer ?
#
loop_
_entity_poly.entity_id
_entity_poly.type
_entity_poly.pdbx_seq_one_letter_code
_entity_poly.pdbx_strand_id
1 'polypeptide(L)'
;MADIKNSDKIPCTILKKQRDISRARSALEKYVHDAQYRFLHNQISNLFADLLRDDLQFLASGRIDELSMASKLCPSLDSVCDKSTLICEGIARKLFPPESDEEYKEIDETHYAYRVRNRLRKQVLVPLRKALEAGADRVTMPTTKKDLGKKLFMLYQKDKRLLTGDSEERLTILLDIYTKGRSKVGPHHIVACLNDESVQYDAVEIRWRNIVEACAKKQEWRNCLAIYNVSGGTRNAAMDFALGIGLLISEISDEPWKGKVLTFGTDPIFCRIEGSDLRSKIEFMRKLRQCENIRFSKVFDQVLEAAVAGNMSLDRMVKKICVFTDVDFEKAANNFWATWASVRKYQSRGYEKLPEIVFWDVKECVSVPQVKKFDGLVIVKGFSDSWANAWLRKGEFATPEEMLKMVPTPEELMRSALRRKELQNLIVFD
;
A
#
# COMPACT_ATOMS: atom_id res chain seq x y z
N MET A 1 -70.04 -10.25 22.43
CA MET A 1 -69.23 -9.80 21.28
C MET A 1 -67.76 -9.77 21.67
N ALA A 2 -67.11 -10.92 21.76
CA ALA A 2 -65.65 -10.99 21.85
C ALA A 2 -65.22 -12.35 21.29
N ASP A 3 -65.08 -12.42 19.97
CA ASP A 3 -64.37 -13.50 19.28
C ASP A 3 -64.18 -13.11 17.82
N ILE A 4 -63.16 -12.30 17.50
CA ILE A 4 -62.42 -12.36 16.23
C ILE A 4 -61.05 -11.68 16.45
N LYS A 5 -60.01 -12.45 16.78
CA LYS A 5 -58.63 -12.15 16.34
C LYS A 5 -57.90 -13.48 16.10
N ASN A 6 -58.26 -14.12 15.00
CA ASN A 6 -57.36 -15.05 14.34
C ASN A 6 -56.45 -14.25 13.39
N SER A 7 -55.14 -14.31 13.60
CA SER A 7 -54.20 -14.19 12.48
C SER A 7 -52.92 -14.92 12.85
N ASP A 8 -52.80 -16.13 12.33
CA ASP A 8 -51.60 -16.95 12.27
C ASP A 8 -50.40 -16.11 11.80
N LYS A 9 -49.52 -15.72 12.74
CA LYS A 9 -48.21 -15.18 12.38
C LYS A 9 -47.35 -16.34 11.88
N ILE A 10 -47.21 -16.44 10.56
CA ILE A 10 -46.33 -17.40 9.90
C ILE A 10 -44.92 -17.31 10.52
N PRO A 11 -44.36 -18.41 11.05
CA PRO A 11 -43.04 -18.43 11.66
C PRO A 11 -41.94 -17.86 10.74
N CYS A 12 -41.03 -17.06 11.30
CA CYS A 12 -39.93 -16.40 10.58
C CYS A 12 -39.05 -17.39 9.77
N THR A 13 -38.94 -18.63 10.22
CA THR A 13 -38.27 -19.74 9.52
C THR A 13 -39.00 -20.16 8.23
N ILE A 14 -40.33 -20.14 8.21
CA ILE A 14 -41.14 -20.43 7.01
C ILE A 14 -41.00 -19.29 6.00
N LEU A 15 -41.04 -18.03 6.46
CA LEU A 15 -40.84 -16.86 5.59
C LEU A 15 -39.44 -16.83 4.94
N LYS A 16 -38.39 -17.23 5.68
CA LYS A 16 -37.03 -17.39 5.12
C LYS A 16 -36.97 -18.50 4.07
N LYS A 17 -37.56 -19.67 4.33
CA LYS A 17 -37.62 -20.77 3.36
C LYS A 17 -38.37 -20.37 2.08
N GLN A 18 -39.49 -19.66 2.22
CA GLN A 18 -40.26 -19.15 1.07
C GLN A 18 -39.44 -18.18 0.21
N ARG A 19 -38.68 -17.27 0.84
CA ARG A 19 -37.76 -16.36 0.14
C ARG A 19 -36.60 -17.08 -0.56
N ASP A 20 -36.07 -18.12 0.05
CA ASP A 20 -35.00 -18.91 -0.57
C ASP A 20 -35.52 -19.70 -1.79
N ILE A 21 -36.73 -20.26 -1.70
CA ILE A 21 -37.40 -20.94 -2.83
C ILE A 21 -37.70 -19.95 -3.96
N SER A 22 -38.18 -18.74 -3.66
CA SER A 22 -38.49 -17.76 -4.70
C SER A 22 -37.24 -17.29 -5.45
N ARG A 23 -36.12 -17.12 -4.74
CA ARG A 23 -34.81 -16.80 -5.35
C ARG A 23 -34.33 -17.92 -6.28
N ALA A 24 -34.38 -19.17 -5.82
CA ALA A 24 -33.97 -20.32 -6.62
C ALA A 24 -34.84 -20.46 -7.88
N ARG A 25 -36.16 -20.26 -7.76
CA ARG A 25 -37.07 -20.26 -8.92
C ARG A 25 -36.73 -19.17 -9.92
N SER A 26 -36.51 -17.94 -9.46
CA SER A 26 -36.13 -16.84 -10.34
C SER A 26 -34.81 -17.08 -11.07
N ALA A 27 -33.82 -17.68 -10.39
CA ALA A 27 -32.55 -18.06 -11.01
C ALA A 27 -32.75 -19.12 -12.11
N LEU A 28 -33.58 -20.13 -11.85
CA LEU A 28 -33.90 -21.17 -12.82
C LEU A 28 -34.68 -20.63 -14.02
N GLU A 29 -35.68 -19.78 -13.80
CA GLU A 29 -36.43 -19.11 -14.87
C GLU A 29 -35.50 -18.30 -15.77
N LYS A 30 -34.58 -17.51 -15.19
CA LYS A 30 -33.55 -16.80 -15.96
C LYS A 30 -32.64 -17.76 -16.72
N TYR A 31 -32.20 -18.84 -16.09
CA TYR A 31 -31.36 -19.84 -16.75
C TYR A 31 -32.05 -20.49 -17.97
N VAL A 32 -33.36 -20.73 -17.89
CA VAL A 32 -34.13 -21.32 -18.99
C VAL A 32 -34.40 -20.30 -20.10
N HIS A 33 -34.86 -19.10 -19.75
CA HIS A 33 -35.41 -18.16 -20.72
C HIS A 33 -34.44 -17.08 -21.20
N ASP A 34 -33.38 -16.77 -20.45
CA ASP A 34 -32.38 -15.76 -20.81
C ASP A 34 -31.08 -16.42 -21.30
N ALA A 35 -30.84 -16.34 -22.61
CA ALA A 35 -29.67 -16.90 -23.26
C ALA A 35 -28.34 -16.26 -22.79
N GLN A 36 -28.34 -14.96 -22.49
CA GLN A 36 -27.15 -14.26 -22.01
C GLN A 36 -26.83 -14.67 -20.58
N TYR A 37 -27.85 -14.73 -19.71
CA TYR A 37 -27.70 -15.23 -18.34
C TYR A 37 -27.20 -16.68 -18.32
N ARG A 38 -27.79 -17.57 -19.13
CA ARG A 38 -27.37 -18.97 -19.24
C ARG A 38 -25.91 -19.09 -19.71
N PHE A 39 -25.53 -18.33 -20.74
CA PHE A 39 -24.15 -18.29 -21.22
C PHE A 39 -23.19 -17.86 -20.11
N LEU A 40 -23.48 -16.74 -19.45
CA LEU A 40 -22.68 -16.21 -18.35
C LEU A 40 -22.54 -17.20 -17.19
N HIS A 41 -23.66 -17.78 -16.74
CA HIS A 41 -23.69 -18.78 -15.68
C HIS A 41 -22.79 -19.97 -16.01
N ASN A 42 -22.85 -20.47 -17.24
CA ASN A 42 -22.03 -21.58 -17.71
C ASN A 42 -20.55 -21.20 -17.82
N GLN A 43 -20.22 -20.01 -18.30
CA GLN A 43 -18.83 -19.53 -18.34
C GLN A 43 -18.23 -19.40 -16.93
N ILE A 44 -18.98 -18.84 -15.99
CA ILE A 44 -18.56 -18.73 -14.59
C ILE A 44 -18.36 -20.13 -14.00
N SER A 45 -19.31 -21.04 -14.21
CA SER A 45 -19.23 -22.42 -13.71
C SER A 45 -18.02 -23.17 -14.28
N ASN A 46 -17.76 -23.04 -15.59
CA ASN A 46 -16.58 -23.64 -16.23
C ASN A 46 -15.28 -23.06 -15.65
N LEU A 47 -15.17 -21.73 -15.57
CA LEU A 47 -13.99 -21.06 -15.03
C LEU A 47 -13.67 -21.53 -13.59
N PHE A 48 -14.70 -21.60 -12.74
CA PHE A 48 -14.51 -22.11 -11.38
C PHE A 48 -14.13 -23.58 -11.37
N ALA A 49 -14.77 -24.42 -12.18
CA ALA A 49 -14.44 -25.84 -12.25
C ALA A 49 -13.00 -26.06 -12.71
N ASP A 50 -12.52 -25.34 -13.71
CA ASP A 50 -11.15 -25.46 -14.22
C ASP A 50 -10.13 -25.02 -13.17
N LEU A 51 -10.32 -23.83 -12.58
CA LEU A 51 -9.42 -23.33 -11.54
C LEU A 51 -9.39 -24.23 -10.29
N LEU A 52 -10.55 -24.74 -9.85
CA LEU A 52 -10.62 -25.63 -8.70
C LEU A 52 -9.96 -26.99 -9.00
N ARG A 53 -10.03 -27.47 -10.24
CA ARG A 53 -9.38 -28.71 -10.67
C ARG A 53 -7.85 -28.55 -10.63
N ASP A 54 -7.33 -27.45 -11.17
CA ASP A 54 -5.91 -27.13 -11.13
C ASP A 54 -5.43 -26.96 -9.67
N ASP A 55 -6.21 -26.25 -8.85
CA ASP A 55 -5.92 -26.04 -7.42
C ASP A 55 -5.83 -27.37 -6.66
N LEU A 56 -6.68 -28.34 -6.95
CA LEU A 56 -6.58 -29.68 -6.35
C LEU A 56 -5.29 -30.39 -6.74
N GLN A 57 -4.83 -30.26 -7.99
CA GLN A 57 -3.55 -30.82 -8.43
C GLN A 57 -2.37 -30.14 -7.74
N PHE A 58 -2.40 -28.81 -7.63
CA PHE A 58 -1.38 -28.06 -6.89
C PHE A 58 -1.33 -28.48 -5.43
N LEU A 59 -2.48 -28.59 -4.77
CA LEU A 59 -2.58 -29.05 -3.39
C LEU A 59 -2.03 -30.48 -3.22
N ALA A 60 -2.37 -31.40 -4.11
CA ALA A 60 -1.88 -32.78 -4.08
C ALA A 60 -0.35 -32.86 -4.25
N SER A 61 0.23 -31.95 -5.04
CA SER A 61 1.69 -31.83 -5.24
C SER A 61 2.42 -30.99 -4.18
N GLY A 62 1.74 -30.52 -3.14
CA GLY A 62 2.32 -29.69 -2.09
C GLY A 62 2.66 -28.24 -2.50
N ARG A 63 2.27 -27.82 -3.71
CA ARG A 63 2.54 -26.48 -4.27
C ARG A 63 1.47 -25.48 -3.82
N ILE A 64 1.43 -25.21 -2.52
CA ILE A 64 0.41 -24.34 -1.91
C ILE A 64 0.51 -22.89 -2.43
N ASP A 65 1.71 -22.42 -2.75
CA ASP A 65 1.94 -21.04 -3.23
C ASP A 65 1.39 -20.80 -4.65
N GLU A 66 1.08 -21.87 -5.40
CA GLU A 66 0.49 -21.80 -6.74
C GLU A 66 -1.05 -21.82 -6.71
N LEU A 67 -1.67 -22.04 -5.55
CA LEU A 67 -3.12 -22.10 -5.42
C LEU A 67 -3.79 -20.78 -5.84
N SER A 68 -4.82 -20.90 -6.65
CA SER A 68 -5.71 -19.81 -7.01
C SER A 68 -6.65 -19.45 -5.85
N MET A 69 -7.34 -18.31 -5.99
CA MET A 69 -8.38 -17.90 -5.05
C MET A 69 -9.73 -18.56 -5.32
N ALA A 70 -9.86 -19.43 -6.33
CA ALA A 70 -11.15 -19.95 -6.78
C ALA A 70 -11.95 -20.59 -5.63
N SER A 71 -11.33 -21.36 -4.75
CA SER A 71 -12.03 -21.99 -3.62
C SER A 71 -12.58 -20.99 -2.60
N LYS A 72 -11.92 -19.83 -2.43
CA LYS A 72 -12.35 -18.75 -1.55
C LYS A 72 -13.48 -17.92 -2.17
N LEU A 73 -13.47 -17.77 -3.50
CA LEU A 73 -14.46 -17.02 -4.26
C LEU A 73 -15.71 -17.81 -4.60
N CYS A 74 -15.57 -19.13 -4.73
CA CYS A 74 -16.69 -20.02 -4.96
C CYS A 74 -17.66 -19.88 -3.77
N PRO A 75 -18.96 -19.65 -3.99
CA PRO A 75 -19.92 -19.56 -2.91
C PRO A 75 -19.90 -20.81 -2.04
N SER A 76 -20.15 -20.63 -0.74
CA SER A 76 -20.46 -21.77 0.11
C SER A 76 -21.82 -22.34 -0.28
N LEU A 77 -21.93 -23.67 -0.24
CA LEU A 77 -23.19 -24.37 -0.44
C LEU A 77 -24.28 -23.78 0.47
N ASP A 78 -25.46 -23.51 -0.09
CA ASP A 78 -26.63 -22.96 0.60
C ASP A 78 -26.44 -21.53 1.17
N SER A 79 -25.37 -20.83 0.77
CA SER A 79 -25.24 -19.39 1.00
C SER A 79 -26.31 -18.60 0.26
N VAL A 80 -26.55 -17.34 0.66
CA VAL A 80 -27.51 -16.46 -0.03
C VAL A 80 -27.17 -16.31 -1.51
N CYS A 81 -25.88 -16.26 -1.86
CA CYS A 81 -25.40 -16.21 -3.24
C CYS A 81 -25.76 -17.50 -4.01
N ASP A 82 -25.44 -18.68 -3.44
CA ASP A 82 -25.77 -19.97 -4.06
C ASP A 82 -27.28 -20.13 -4.24
N LYS A 83 -28.08 -19.80 -3.22
CA LYS A 83 -29.56 -19.88 -3.30
C LYS A 83 -30.17 -18.94 -4.33
N SER A 84 -29.46 -17.87 -4.71
CA SER A 84 -29.93 -16.88 -5.68
C SER A 84 -29.40 -17.10 -7.09
N THR A 85 -28.45 -18.01 -7.28
CA THR A 85 -27.77 -18.22 -8.57
C THR A 85 -27.69 -19.69 -8.99
N LEU A 86 -27.77 -20.61 -8.02
CA LEU A 86 -27.56 -22.05 -8.16
C LEU A 86 -26.18 -22.42 -8.73
N ILE A 87 -25.21 -21.50 -8.62
CA ILE A 87 -23.90 -21.64 -9.24
C ILE A 87 -23.08 -22.81 -8.68
N CYS A 88 -23.26 -23.19 -7.40
CA CYS A 88 -22.54 -24.34 -6.84
C CYS A 88 -22.96 -25.65 -7.52
N GLU A 89 -24.21 -25.78 -7.95
CA GLU A 89 -24.64 -26.95 -8.70
C GLU A 89 -23.99 -26.99 -10.08
N GLY A 90 -23.96 -25.85 -10.78
CA GLY A 90 -23.27 -25.71 -12.07
C GLY A 90 -21.79 -26.09 -11.98
N ILE A 91 -21.07 -25.56 -10.98
CA ILE A 91 -19.66 -25.88 -10.74
C ILE A 91 -19.48 -27.36 -10.39
N ALA A 92 -20.33 -27.90 -9.50
CA ALA A 92 -20.23 -29.29 -9.07
C ALA A 92 -20.42 -30.28 -10.22
N ARG A 93 -21.42 -30.06 -11.09
CA ARG A 93 -21.69 -30.90 -12.27
C ARG A 93 -20.53 -30.89 -13.26
N LYS A 94 -19.77 -29.79 -13.35
CA LYS A 94 -18.59 -29.67 -14.23
C LYS A 94 -17.34 -30.34 -13.66
N LEU A 95 -17.23 -30.41 -12.33
CA LEU A 95 -16.15 -31.13 -11.66
C LEU A 95 -16.39 -32.63 -11.58
N PHE A 96 -17.66 -33.04 -11.44
CA PHE A 96 -18.07 -34.43 -11.26
C PHE A 96 -19.17 -34.78 -12.27
N PRO A 97 -18.85 -34.90 -13.57
CA PRO A 97 -19.84 -35.26 -14.58
C PRO A 97 -20.35 -36.70 -14.39
N PRO A 98 -21.53 -37.09 -14.92
CA PRO A 98 -22.10 -38.42 -14.71
C PRO A 98 -21.17 -39.57 -15.12
N GLU A 99 -20.31 -39.35 -16.11
CA GLU A 99 -19.35 -40.33 -16.60
C GLU A 99 -18.12 -40.49 -15.69
N SER A 100 -17.95 -39.61 -14.70
CA SER A 100 -16.76 -39.61 -13.82
C SER A 100 -16.79 -40.67 -12.72
N ASP A 101 -17.96 -41.24 -12.41
CA ASP A 101 -18.12 -42.19 -11.32
C ASP A 101 -19.25 -43.19 -11.64
N GLU A 102 -19.03 -44.48 -11.39
CA GLU A 102 -20.04 -45.50 -11.66
C GLU A 102 -21.27 -45.35 -10.76
N GLU A 103 -21.10 -44.75 -9.57
CA GLU A 103 -22.21 -44.45 -8.65
C GLU A 103 -23.27 -43.49 -9.23
N TYR A 104 -22.96 -42.78 -10.33
CA TYR A 104 -23.87 -41.82 -10.94
C TYR A 104 -24.77 -42.41 -12.03
N LYS A 105 -24.45 -43.60 -12.54
CA LYS A 105 -25.19 -44.20 -13.68
C LYS A 105 -26.61 -44.64 -13.33
N GLU A 106 -26.87 -44.95 -12.06
CA GLU A 106 -28.13 -45.57 -11.60
C GLU A 106 -28.95 -44.69 -10.63
N ILE A 107 -28.53 -43.45 -10.37
CA ILE A 107 -29.22 -42.54 -9.45
C ILE A 107 -30.06 -41.52 -10.21
N ASP A 108 -31.17 -41.09 -9.59
CA ASP A 108 -31.99 -40.04 -10.17
C ASP A 108 -31.29 -38.67 -10.17
N GLU A 109 -31.80 -37.78 -11.01
CA GLU A 109 -31.25 -36.44 -11.23
C GLU A 109 -31.16 -35.60 -9.94
N THR A 110 -32.09 -35.79 -9.00
CA THR A 110 -32.12 -35.03 -7.74
C THR A 110 -31.06 -35.53 -6.77
N HIS A 111 -30.87 -36.84 -6.71
CA HIS A 111 -29.85 -37.50 -5.90
C HIS A 111 -28.47 -37.24 -6.48
N TYR A 112 -28.31 -37.24 -7.80
CA TYR A 112 -27.08 -36.84 -8.48
C TYR A 112 -26.69 -35.41 -8.10
N ALA A 113 -27.60 -34.44 -8.29
CA ALA A 113 -27.37 -33.04 -7.97
C ALA A 113 -26.96 -32.85 -6.49
N TYR A 114 -27.65 -33.53 -5.57
CA TYR A 114 -27.31 -33.51 -4.15
C TYR A 114 -25.91 -34.07 -3.87
N ARG A 115 -25.55 -35.22 -4.45
CA ARG A 115 -24.25 -35.87 -4.26
C ARG A 115 -23.11 -35.00 -4.75
N VAL A 116 -23.18 -34.48 -5.98
CA VAL A 116 -22.09 -33.67 -6.55
C VAL A 116 -21.91 -32.34 -5.79
N ARG A 117 -23.00 -31.70 -5.35
CA ARG A 117 -22.94 -30.50 -4.50
C ARG A 117 -22.26 -30.78 -3.15
N ASN A 118 -22.55 -31.94 -2.55
CA ASN A 118 -21.91 -32.34 -1.30
C ASN A 118 -20.41 -32.67 -1.50
N ARG A 119 -20.04 -33.30 -2.63
CA ARG A 119 -18.64 -33.54 -3.01
C ARG A 119 -17.88 -32.24 -3.25
N LEU A 120 -18.45 -31.27 -3.98
CA LEU A 120 -17.87 -29.93 -4.15
C LEU A 120 -17.53 -29.31 -2.79
N ARG A 121 -18.46 -29.34 -1.83
CA ARG A 121 -18.19 -28.83 -0.49
C ARG A 121 -17.07 -29.59 0.22
N LYS A 122 -17.19 -30.92 0.34
CA LYS A 122 -16.33 -31.73 1.22
C LYS A 122 -14.96 -32.04 0.61
N GLN A 123 -14.92 -32.38 -0.66
CA GLN A 123 -13.71 -32.87 -1.35
C GLN A 123 -12.93 -31.75 -2.04
N VAL A 124 -13.57 -30.61 -2.32
CA VAL A 124 -12.93 -29.50 -3.05
C VAL A 124 -12.79 -28.26 -2.18
N LEU A 125 -13.90 -27.65 -1.75
CA LEU A 125 -13.87 -26.34 -1.09
C LEU A 125 -13.24 -26.40 0.31
N VAL A 126 -13.61 -27.38 1.14
CA VAL A 126 -13.06 -27.53 2.50
C VAL A 126 -11.53 -27.68 2.50
N PRO A 127 -10.91 -28.64 1.77
CA PRO A 127 -9.45 -28.81 1.80
C PRO A 127 -8.71 -27.61 1.19
N LEU A 128 -9.18 -27.06 0.07
CA LEU A 128 -8.54 -25.91 -0.56
C LEU A 128 -8.60 -24.66 0.31
N ARG A 129 -9.74 -24.37 0.96
CA ARG A 129 -9.85 -23.23 1.88
C ARG A 129 -8.94 -23.38 3.09
N LYS A 130 -8.84 -24.59 3.66
CA LYS A 130 -7.93 -24.87 4.78
C LYS A 130 -6.46 -24.65 4.40
N ALA A 131 -6.06 -25.10 3.21
CA ALA A 131 -4.71 -24.88 2.70
C ALA A 131 -4.41 -23.38 2.48
N LEU A 132 -5.35 -22.63 1.93
CA LEU A 132 -5.22 -21.18 1.76
C LEU A 132 -5.19 -20.41 3.07
N GLU A 133 -5.93 -20.85 4.09
CA GLU A 133 -5.89 -20.27 5.44
C GLU A 133 -4.54 -20.53 6.12
N ALA A 134 -3.97 -21.72 5.98
CA ALA A 134 -2.64 -22.05 6.50
C ALA A 134 -1.49 -21.35 5.75
N GLY A 135 -1.69 -21.01 4.47
CA GLY A 135 -0.72 -20.27 3.65
C GLY A 135 -0.81 -18.75 3.76
N ALA A 136 -1.85 -18.19 4.40
CA ALA A 136 -2.10 -16.75 4.46
C ALA A 136 -0.99 -15.94 5.18
N ASP A 137 -0.17 -16.61 6.00
CA ASP A 137 0.97 -15.99 6.71
C ASP A 137 2.25 -15.95 5.86
N ARG A 138 2.31 -16.67 4.74
CA ARG A 138 3.47 -16.70 3.82
C ARG A 138 3.35 -15.63 2.75
N VAL A 139 3.41 -14.37 3.15
CA VAL A 139 3.28 -13.24 2.21
C VAL A 139 4.60 -13.03 1.45
N THR A 140 4.73 -13.61 0.26
CA THR A 140 5.74 -13.17 -0.73
C THR A 140 5.23 -11.95 -1.50
N MET A 141 6.14 -11.05 -1.88
CA MET A 141 5.80 -9.81 -2.58
C MET A 141 5.25 -10.09 -3.99
N PRO A 142 4.24 -9.33 -4.45
CA PRO A 142 3.85 -9.35 -5.85
C PRO A 142 5.04 -8.88 -6.71
N THR A 143 5.55 -9.75 -7.57
CA THR A 143 6.62 -9.43 -8.53
C THR A 143 6.06 -8.85 -9.82
N THR A 144 4.74 -8.97 -10.04
CA THR A 144 4.04 -8.50 -11.24
C THR A 144 2.76 -7.71 -10.93
N LYS A 145 2.29 -6.90 -11.89
CA LYS A 145 0.99 -6.19 -11.80
C LYS A 145 -0.20 -7.14 -11.56
N LYS A 146 -0.12 -8.38 -12.07
CA LYS A 146 -1.14 -9.43 -11.91
C LYS A 146 -1.26 -9.87 -10.45
N ASP A 147 -0.13 -9.97 -9.75
CA ASP A 147 -0.08 -10.35 -8.33
C ASP A 147 -0.58 -9.22 -7.41
N LEU A 148 -0.32 -7.97 -7.80
CA LEU A 148 -0.90 -6.81 -7.14
C LEU A 148 -2.43 -6.83 -7.26
N GLY A 149 -2.98 -7.06 -8.46
CA GLY A 149 -4.42 -7.20 -8.68
C GLY A 149 -5.05 -8.31 -7.84
N LYS A 150 -4.42 -9.50 -7.76
CA LYS A 150 -4.87 -10.60 -6.89
C LYS A 150 -4.87 -10.20 -5.41
N LYS A 151 -3.83 -9.52 -4.92
CA LYS A 151 -3.71 -9.10 -3.53
C LYS A 151 -4.70 -8.00 -3.16
N LEU A 152 -4.89 -7.03 -4.04
CA LEU A 152 -5.92 -6.00 -3.91
C LEU A 152 -7.30 -6.64 -3.82
N PHE A 153 -7.61 -7.59 -4.71
CA PHE A 153 -8.86 -8.33 -4.70
C PHE A 153 -9.12 -9.10 -3.40
N MET A 154 -8.12 -9.79 -2.85
CA MET A 154 -8.24 -10.46 -1.54
C MET A 154 -8.57 -9.49 -0.39
N LEU A 155 -8.09 -8.25 -0.49
CA LEU A 155 -8.30 -7.24 0.54
C LEU A 155 -9.62 -6.50 0.37
N TYR A 156 -10.07 -6.27 -0.87
CA TYR A 156 -11.46 -5.82 -1.14
C TYR A 156 -12.50 -6.72 -0.46
N GLN A 157 -12.21 -8.02 -0.33
CA GLN A 157 -13.09 -8.97 0.35
C GLN A 157 -13.03 -8.91 1.88
N LYS A 158 -11.87 -8.57 2.43
CA LYS A 158 -11.67 -8.45 3.88
C LYS A 158 -12.09 -7.08 4.40
N ASP A 159 -11.89 -6.03 3.61
CA ASP A 159 -12.11 -4.64 3.97
C ASP A 159 -12.94 -3.93 2.90
N LYS A 160 -14.24 -3.79 3.19
CA LYS A 160 -15.19 -3.14 2.29
C LYS A 160 -14.89 -1.66 2.05
N ARG A 161 -14.10 -1.02 2.92
CA ARG A 161 -13.69 0.39 2.77
C ARG A 161 -12.85 0.63 1.51
N LEU A 162 -12.23 -0.40 0.96
CA LEU A 162 -11.57 -0.27 -0.34
C LEU A 162 -12.58 -0.01 -1.48
N LEU A 163 -13.82 -0.50 -1.37
CA LEU A 163 -14.90 -0.28 -2.36
C LEU A 163 -15.70 0.99 -2.06
N THR A 164 -15.88 1.33 -0.78
CA THR A 164 -16.84 2.36 -0.35
C THR A 164 -16.19 3.59 0.29
N GLY A 165 -14.92 3.49 0.71
CA GLY A 165 -14.17 4.60 1.29
C GLY A 165 -13.83 5.65 0.25
N ASP A 166 -13.52 6.85 0.70
CA ASP A 166 -13.05 7.92 -0.17
C ASP A 166 -11.65 7.61 -0.76
N SER A 167 -11.19 8.49 -1.64
CA SER A 167 -9.89 8.34 -2.30
C SER A 167 -8.72 8.25 -1.32
N GLU A 168 -8.79 8.92 -0.17
CA GLU A 168 -7.71 8.97 0.83
C GLU A 168 -7.64 7.70 1.66
N GLU A 169 -8.79 7.17 2.10
CA GLU A 169 -8.87 5.89 2.80
C GLU A 169 -8.37 4.75 1.91
N ARG A 170 -8.78 4.74 0.63
CA ARG A 170 -8.28 3.76 -0.34
C ARG A 170 -6.77 3.87 -0.49
N LEU A 171 -6.24 5.07 -0.70
CA LEU A 171 -4.81 5.31 -0.87
C LEU A 171 -4.00 4.86 0.35
N THR A 172 -4.53 5.10 1.55
CA THR A 172 -3.91 4.67 2.80
C THR A 172 -3.81 3.15 2.88
N ILE A 173 -4.91 2.43 2.64
CA ILE A 173 -4.92 0.95 2.64
C ILE A 173 -4.01 0.41 1.53
N LEU A 174 -3.96 1.05 0.36
CA LEU A 174 -3.12 0.66 -0.77
C LEU A 174 -1.62 0.83 -0.50
N LEU A 175 -1.23 1.98 0.04
CA LEU A 175 0.15 2.22 0.47
C LEU A 175 0.55 1.25 1.55
N ASP A 176 -0.33 1.02 2.52
CA ASP A 176 -0.16 0.02 3.56
C ASP A 176 0.04 -1.39 2.97
N ILE A 177 -0.63 -1.77 1.87
CA ILE A 177 -0.37 -3.04 1.17
C ILE A 177 1.01 -3.06 0.50
N TYR A 178 1.40 -1.95 -0.14
CA TYR A 178 2.69 -1.79 -0.81
C TYR A 178 3.85 -1.78 0.20
N THR A 179 3.60 -1.33 1.43
CA THR A 179 4.58 -1.27 2.50
C THR A 179 4.57 -2.54 3.37
N LYS A 180 3.41 -3.13 3.71
CA LYS A 180 3.25 -4.29 4.64
C LYS A 180 3.84 -5.61 4.17
N GLY A 181 4.13 -5.80 2.87
CA GLY A 181 4.85 -6.99 2.40
C GLY A 181 6.39 -6.87 2.47
N ARG A 182 6.89 -5.69 2.83
CA ARG A 182 8.30 -5.42 3.07
C ARG A 182 8.40 -4.65 4.37
N SER A 183 8.40 -5.36 5.50
CA SER A 183 8.77 -4.85 6.82
C SER A 183 10.24 -4.39 6.88
N LYS A 184 10.68 -3.59 5.91
CA LYS A 184 11.83 -2.73 6.06
C LYS A 184 11.34 -1.48 6.76
N VAL A 185 11.28 -1.56 8.08
CA VAL A 185 12.40 -0.97 8.80
C VAL A 185 12.69 0.50 8.54
N GLY A 186 11.71 1.41 8.44
CA GLY A 186 12.02 2.82 8.15
C GLY A 186 13.01 3.44 9.15
N PRO A 187 13.76 4.50 8.82
CA PRO A 187 14.76 5.10 9.72
C PRO A 187 14.20 5.44 11.10
N HIS A 188 12.98 5.96 11.14
CA HIS A 188 12.27 6.29 12.39
C HIS A 188 11.98 5.09 13.27
N HIS A 189 11.68 3.93 12.70
CA HIS A 189 11.48 2.72 13.49
C HIS A 189 12.79 2.26 14.14
N ILE A 190 13.93 2.42 13.46
CA ILE A 190 15.25 2.10 14.02
C ILE A 190 15.60 3.09 15.14
N VAL A 191 15.38 4.38 14.91
CA VAL A 191 15.63 5.43 15.90
C VAL A 191 14.72 5.28 17.13
N ALA A 192 13.47 4.83 16.94
CA ALA A 192 12.56 4.54 18.04
C ALA A 192 13.08 3.39 18.94
N CYS A 193 13.71 2.36 18.36
CA CYS A 193 14.30 1.25 19.11
C CYS A 193 15.43 1.67 20.06
N LEU A 194 16.07 2.83 19.86
CA LEU A 194 17.18 3.28 20.71
C LEU A 194 16.79 3.51 22.18
N ASN A 195 15.49 3.63 22.48
CA ASN A 195 14.97 3.86 23.83
C ASN A 195 14.28 2.64 24.41
N ASP A 196 14.20 1.56 23.65
CA ASP A 196 13.67 0.31 24.15
C ASP A 196 14.82 -0.43 24.85
N GLU A 197 14.81 -0.41 26.18
CA GLU A 197 15.83 -1.06 27.01
C GLU A 197 15.86 -2.59 26.82
N SER A 198 14.82 -3.18 26.22
CA SER A 198 14.76 -4.61 25.92
C SER A 198 15.48 -5.00 24.63
N VAL A 199 15.83 -4.03 23.77
CA VAL A 199 16.43 -4.29 22.46
C VAL A 199 17.95 -4.33 22.55
N GLN A 200 18.55 -5.38 21.98
CA GLN A 200 20.01 -5.47 21.85
C GLN A 200 20.54 -4.37 20.93
N TYR A 201 21.40 -3.51 21.48
CA TYR A 201 21.93 -2.34 20.78
C TYR A 201 22.67 -2.68 19.49
N ASP A 202 23.47 -3.75 19.49
CA ASP A 202 24.19 -4.21 18.29
C ASP A 202 23.27 -4.53 17.11
N ALA A 203 22.08 -5.07 17.39
CA ALA A 203 21.08 -5.35 16.35
C ALA A 203 20.51 -4.07 15.74
N VAL A 204 20.38 -2.99 16.53
CA VAL A 204 19.92 -1.68 16.05
C VAL A 204 20.97 -1.06 15.13
N GLU A 205 22.25 -1.11 15.52
CA GLU A 205 23.39 -0.64 14.71
C GLU A 205 23.48 -1.37 13.37
N ILE A 206 23.37 -2.70 13.38
CA ILE A 206 23.37 -3.51 12.16
C ILE A 206 22.20 -3.11 11.26
N ARG A 207 21.01 -2.90 11.84
CA ARG A 207 19.81 -2.49 11.09
C ARG A 207 19.99 -1.11 10.44
N TRP A 208 20.62 -0.18 11.14
CA TRP A 208 20.96 1.14 10.63
C TRP A 208 21.93 1.07 9.45
N ARG A 209 23.05 0.35 9.63
CA ARG A 209 24.05 0.16 8.57
C ARG A 209 23.43 -0.42 7.30
N ASN A 210 22.55 -1.42 7.46
CA ASN A 210 21.84 -2.03 6.34
C ASN A 210 20.95 -1.05 5.57
N ILE A 211 20.26 -0.12 6.23
CA ILE A 211 19.43 0.87 5.53
C ILE A 211 20.27 1.93 4.82
N VAL A 212 21.38 2.36 5.44
CA VAL A 212 22.34 3.30 4.85
C VAL A 212 22.94 2.71 3.57
N GLU A 213 23.45 1.48 3.63
CA GLU A 213 24.01 0.78 2.46
C GLU A 213 22.97 0.55 1.36
N ALA A 214 21.75 0.15 1.73
CA ALA A 214 20.68 -0.07 0.77
C ALA A 214 20.26 1.22 0.04
N CYS A 215 20.24 2.36 0.74
CA CYS A 215 19.89 3.64 0.15
C CYS A 215 21.05 4.22 -0.68
N ALA A 216 22.29 4.09 -0.21
CA ALA A 216 23.49 4.54 -0.95
C ALA A 216 23.61 3.86 -2.33
N LYS A 217 23.24 2.58 -2.44
CA LYS A 217 23.24 1.82 -3.71
C LYS A 217 22.28 2.38 -4.77
N LYS A 218 21.19 3.05 -4.38
CA LYS A 218 20.19 3.57 -5.32
C LYS A 218 20.61 4.85 -6.03
N GLN A 219 21.61 5.56 -5.50
CA GLN A 219 22.11 6.84 -6.02
C GLN A 219 21.10 8.01 -6.11
N GLU A 220 19.80 7.77 -5.89
CA GLU A 220 18.72 8.78 -5.89
C GLU A 220 18.95 9.94 -4.91
N TRP A 221 19.67 9.67 -3.81
CA TRP A 221 19.89 10.59 -2.70
C TRP A 221 21.29 11.21 -2.67
N ARG A 222 22.09 11.00 -3.73
CA ARG A 222 23.41 11.63 -3.82
C ARG A 222 23.27 13.15 -3.89
N ASN A 223 24.21 13.84 -3.24
CA ASN A 223 24.26 15.30 -3.18
C ASN A 223 22.96 15.91 -2.63
N CYS A 224 22.38 15.30 -1.59
CA CYS A 224 21.27 15.86 -0.83
C CYS A 224 21.79 16.43 0.49
N LEU A 225 21.17 17.51 0.97
CA LEU A 225 21.50 18.11 2.26
C LEU A 225 20.27 18.09 3.16
N ALA A 226 20.46 17.80 4.44
CA ALA A 226 19.38 17.84 5.43
C ALA A 226 19.50 19.07 6.34
N ILE A 227 18.34 19.67 6.63
CA ILE A 227 18.13 20.68 7.66
C ILE A 227 17.13 20.09 8.66
N TYR A 228 17.50 20.05 9.93
CA TYR A 228 16.66 19.51 11.00
C TYR A 228 16.27 20.62 11.97
N ASN A 229 14.97 20.74 12.28
CA ASN A 229 14.44 21.72 13.23
C ASN A 229 13.11 21.25 13.84
N VAL A 230 13.20 20.41 14.85
CA VAL A 230 12.00 19.88 15.52
C VAL A 230 12.05 20.25 16.99
N SER A 231 10.96 20.83 17.51
CA SER A 231 10.87 21.22 18.92
C SER A 231 10.98 20.02 19.86
N GLY A 232 11.56 20.24 21.04
CA GLY A 232 11.84 19.19 22.05
C GLY A 232 10.60 18.66 22.80
N GLY A 233 9.41 18.72 22.19
CA GLY A 233 8.16 18.27 22.78
C GLY A 233 8.05 16.75 22.96
N THR A 234 6.84 16.26 23.25
CA THR A 234 6.59 14.82 23.43
C THR A 234 7.05 14.04 22.21
N ARG A 235 7.98 13.11 22.43
CA ARG A 235 8.56 12.28 21.40
C ARG A 235 7.48 11.44 20.71
N ASN A 236 7.46 11.49 19.38
CA ASN A 236 6.55 10.71 18.56
C ASN A 236 7.26 10.20 17.30
N ALA A 237 6.60 9.31 16.55
CA ALA A 237 7.15 8.70 15.35
C ALA A 237 7.58 9.72 14.28
N ALA A 238 6.91 10.88 14.21
CA ALA A 238 7.23 11.94 13.26
C ALA A 238 8.57 12.62 13.59
N MET A 239 8.86 12.83 14.88
CA MET A 239 10.15 13.38 15.33
C MET A 239 11.29 12.38 15.11
N ASP A 240 11.06 11.10 15.43
CA ASP A 240 12.03 10.03 15.14
C ASP A 240 12.27 9.89 13.62
N PHE A 241 11.26 10.18 12.79
CA PHE A 241 11.40 10.29 11.35
C PHE A 241 12.28 11.45 10.93
N ALA A 242 12.00 12.67 11.36
CA ALA A 242 12.84 13.83 11.03
C ALA A 242 14.32 13.61 11.42
N LEU A 243 14.58 13.03 12.60
CA LEU A 243 15.93 12.69 13.06
C LEU A 243 16.57 11.61 12.18
N GLY A 244 15.91 10.47 12.03
CA GLY A 244 16.44 9.33 11.29
C GLY A 244 16.67 9.69 9.83
N ILE A 245 15.72 10.36 9.19
CA ILE A 245 15.87 10.69 7.77
C ILE A 245 16.94 11.75 7.52
N GLY A 246 17.05 12.75 8.40
CA GLY A 246 18.10 13.76 8.32
C GLY A 246 19.50 13.16 8.47
N LEU A 247 19.67 12.23 9.42
CA LEU A 247 20.92 11.50 9.59
C LEU A 247 21.21 10.62 8.37
N LEU A 248 20.20 9.89 7.87
CA LEU A 248 20.36 9.01 6.72
C LEU A 248 20.83 9.79 5.48
N ILE A 249 20.21 10.93 5.18
CA ILE A 249 20.62 11.80 4.07
C ILE A 249 22.07 12.26 4.25
N SER A 250 22.46 12.67 5.46
CA SER A 250 23.82 13.07 5.76
C SER A 250 24.84 11.95 5.52
N GLU A 251 24.52 10.70 5.86
CA GLU A 251 25.46 9.56 5.71
C GLU A 251 25.57 9.02 4.27
N ILE A 252 24.49 9.10 3.48
CA ILE A 252 24.48 8.60 2.09
C ILE A 252 24.95 9.63 1.06
N SER A 253 25.01 10.90 1.43
CA SER A 253 25.53 11.96 0.57
C SER A 253 27.04 11.82 0.33
N ASP A 254 27.50 12.35 -0.80
CA ASP A 254 28.91 12.37 -1.16
C ASP A 254 29.64 13.55 -0.51
N GLU A 255 30.97 13.46 -0.44
CA GLU A 255 31.81 14.59 0.00
C GLU A 255 31.63 15.81 -0.92
N PRO A 256 31.63 17.05 -0.39
CA PRO A 256 31.94 17.45 0.99
C PRO A 256 30.72 17.52 1.93
N TRP A 257 29.56 17.05 1.49
CA TRP A 257 28.29 17.13 2.21
C TRP A 257 28.12 16.02 3.24
N LYS A 258 28.77 14.89 2.97
CA LYS A 258 28.73 13.69 3.80
C LYS A 258 29.00 13.98 5.27
N GLY A 259 28.16 13.42 6.14
CA GLY A 259 28.30 13.57 7.59
C GLY A 259 28.01 14.98 8.11
N LYS A 260 27.44 15.87 7.28
CA LYS A 260 27.07 17.23 7.66
C LYS A 260 25.57 17.47 7.51
N VAL A 261 25.06 18.32 8.39
CA VAL A 261 23.73 18.92 8.30
C VAL A 261 23.89 20.43 8.32
N LEU A 262 22.90 21.15 7.81
CA LEU A 262 22.85 22.60 7.93
C LEU A 262 21.84 22.97 9.03
N THR A 263 22.21 23.88 9.92
CA THR A 263 21.31 24.32 10.99
C THR A 263 20.14 25.12 10.43
N PHE A 264 19.00 25.02 11.11
CA PHE A 264 17.85 25.85 10.80
C PHE A 264 17.97 27.20 11.51
N GLY A 265 17.66 28.28 10.80
CA GLY A 265 17.69 29.62 11.37
C GLY A 265 17.88 30.73 10.35
N THR A 266 18.03 31.96 10.85
CA THR A 266 18.32 33.14 10.02
C THR A 266 19.76 33.17 9.50
N ASP A 267 20.67 32.51 10.23
CA ASP A 267 22.11 32.46 9.95
C ASP A 267 22.57 30.99 10.06
N PRO A 268 22.17 30.16 9.07
CA PRO A 268 22.47 28.74 9.05
C PRO A 268 23.96 28.48 8.92
N ILE A 269 24.45 27.42 9.55
CA ILE A 269 25.86 26.98 9.50
C ILE A 269 25.94 25.47 9.25
N PHE A 270 27.01 25.03 8.59
CA PHE A 270 27.29 23.60 8.46
C PHE A 270 27.77 23.03 9.79
N CYS A 271 27.08 21.99 10.26
CA CYS A 271 27.47 21.21 11.43
C CYS A 271 27.87 19.80 10.98
N ARG A 272 29.09 19.40 11.33
CA ARG A 272 29.52 18.01 11.20
C ARG A 272 28.87 17.21 12.33
N ILE A 273 28.21 16.11 11.99
CA ILE A 273 27.62 15.22 12.98
C ILE A 273 28.75 14.47 13.67
N GLU A 274 28.79 14.55 15.00
CA GLU A 274 29.74 13.84 15.84
C GLU A 274 29.11 12.58 16.45
N GLY A 275 29.93 11.58 16.73
CA GLY A 275 29.51 10.29 17.28
C GLY A 275 30.00 9.10 16.47
N SER A 276 30.36 8.02 17.16
CA SER A 276 30.85 6.77 16.57
C SER A 276 29.74 5.79 16.20
N ASP A 277 28.57 5.95 16.80
CA ASP A 277 27.43 5.03 16.70
C ASP A 277 26.11 5.80 16.48
N LEU A 278 25.02 5.10 16.20
CA LEU A 278 23.72 5.70 15.92
C LEU A 278 23.22 6.52 17.11
N ARG A 279 23.33 6.02 18.34
CA ARG A 279 22.83 6.72 19.54
C ARG A 279 23.51 8.06 19.71
N SER A 280 24.84 8.10 19.69
CA SER A 280 25.62 9.34 19.87
C SER A 280 25.34 10.35 18.75
N LYS A 281 25.20 9.90 17.49
CA LYS A 281 24.84 10.78 16.36
C LYS A 281 23.43 11.38 16.49
N ILE A 282 22.46 10.56 16.89
CA ILE A 282 21.08 11.02 17.12
C ILE A 282 21.03 11.99 18.32
N GLU A 283 21.76 11.72 19.40
CA GLU A 283 21.88 12.63 20.54
C GLU A 283 22.55 13.95 20.17
N PHE A 284 23.57 13.93 19.30
CA PHE A 284 24.16 15.14 18.74
C PHE A 284 23.11 15.97 17.98
N MET A 285 22.36 15.33 17.07
CA MET A 285 21.33 16.02 16.29
C MET A 285 20.22 16.63 17.17
N ARG A 286 19.85 15.98 18.28
CA ARG A 286 18.88 16.53 19.24
C ARG A 286 19.33 17.81 19.93
N LYS A 287 20.65 18.00 20.08
CA LYS A 287 21.23 19.17 20.73
C LYS A 287 21.40 20.36 19.79
N LEU A 288 21.14 20.19 18.49
CA LEU A 288 21.22 21.28 17.53
C LEU A 288 20.23 22.39 17.89
N ARG A 289 20.66 23.64 17.70
CA ARG A 289 19.86 24.82 18.02
C ARG A 289 18.54 24.81 17.25
N GLN A 290 17.45 25.05 17.96
CA GLN A 290 16.12 25.23 17.40
C GLN A 290 15.85 26.70 17.09
N CYS A 291 15.14 26.97 16.00
CA CYS A 291 14.75 28.31 15.59
C CYS A 291 13.33 28.31 15.02
N GLU A 292 12.63 29.44 15.09
CA GLU A 292 11.25 29.54 14.57
C GLU A 292 11.20 29.87 13.08
N ASN A 293 12.21 30.57 12.56
CA ASN A 293 12.24 31.05 11.19
C ASN A 293 13.55 30.67 10.50
N ILE A 294 13.47 30.44 9.20
CA ILE A 294 14.62 30.12 8.33
C ILE A 294 14.78 31.18 7.24
N ARG A 295 16.04 31.51 6.92
CA ARG A 295 16.37 32.43 5.83
C ARG A 295 17.04 31.68 4.68
N PHE A 296 16.24 31.28 3.70
CA PHE A 296 16.72 30.46 2.57
C PHE A 296 17.80 31.12 1.71
N SER A 297 17.81 32.45 1.59
CA SER A 297 18.90 33.14 0.88
C SER A 297 20.26 32.86 1.51
N LYS A 298 20.35 32.77 2.84
CA LYS A 298 21.58 32.41 3.56
C LYS A 298 21.89 30.93 3.48
N VAL A 299 20.87 30.05 3.45
CA VAL A 299 21.05 28.62 3.17
C VAL A 299 21.75 28.44 1.83
N PHE A 300 21.24 29.09 0.77
CA PHE A 300 21.85 29.03 -0.55
C PHE A 300 23.23 29.66 -0.59
N ASP A 301 23.46 30.78 0.10
CA ASP A 301 24.79 31.40 0.20
C ASP A 301 25.81 30.42 0.81
N GLN A 302 25.47 29.75 1.93
CA GLN A 302 26.36 28.76 2.56
C GLN A 302 26.71 27.58 1.64
N VAL A 303 25.70 27.03 0.96
CA VAL A 303 25.92 25.92 0.01
C VAL A 303 26.81 26.37 -1.15
N LEU A 304 26.60 27.58 -1.68
CA LEU A 304 27.42 28.13 -2.75
C LEU A 304 28.86 28.40 -2.32
N GLU A 305 29.05 28.95 -1.12
CA GLU A 305 30.37 29.20 -0.55
C GLU A 305 31.15 27.90 -0.38
N ALA A 306 30.52 26.86 0.16
CA ALA A 306 31.13 25.54 0.29
C ALA A 306 31.48 24.92 -1.07
N ALA A 307 30.62 25.09 -2.08
CA ALA A 307 30.87 24.60 -3.42
C ALA A 307 32.01 25.31 -4.15
N VAL A 308 32.09 26.64 -4.01
CA VAL A 308 33.18 27.43 -4.58
C VAL A 308 34.49 27.11 -3.88
N ALA A 309 34.51 27.04 -2.55
CA ALA A 309 35.70 26.71 -1.79
C ALA A 309 36.23 25.30 -2.14
N GLY A 310 35.33 24.38 -2.46
CA GLY A 310 35.68 23.02 -2.92
C GLY A 310 35.94 22.86 -4.42
N ASN A 311 35.94 23.95 -5.20
CA ASN A 311 36.02 23.94 -6.68
C ASN A 311 35.09 22.90 -7.32
N MET A 312 33.82 22.93 -6.92
CA MET A 312 32.88 21.85 -7.20
C MET A 312 32.36 21.86 -8.64
N SER A 313 32.27 20.68 -9.24
CA SER A 313 31.62 20.49 -10.54
C SER A 313 30.09 20.45 -10.40
N LEU A 314 29.38 20.76 -11.50
CA LEU A 314 27.91 20.83 -11.53
C LEU A 314 27.24 19.52 -11.07
N ASP A 315 27.83 18.37 -11.37
CA ASP A 315 27.31 17.05 -11.02
C ASP A 315 27.38 16.76 -9.51
N ARG A 316 28.34 17.36 -8.80
CA ARG A 316 28.59 17.19 -7.37
C ARG A 316 27.85 18.21 -6.49
N MET A 317 27.30 19.25 -7.11
CA MET A 317 26.52 20.28 -6.43
C MET A 317 25.30 19.68 -5.74
N VAL A 318 24.88 20.27 -4.62
CA VAL A 318 23.66 19.87 -3.92
C VAL A 318 22.47 20.00 -4.87
N LYS A 319 21.71 18.91 -5.05
CA LYS A 319 20.53 18.88 -5.91
C LYS A 319 19.25 19.17 -5.13
N LYS A 320 19.17 18.65 -3.90
CA LYS A 320 18.00 18.79 -3.03
C LYS A 320 18.42 19.14 -1.60
N ILE A 321 17.72 20.09 -1.00
CA ILE A 321 17.84 20.41 0.43
C ILE A 321 16.52 20.04 1.10
N CYS A 322 16.57 19.03 1.97
CA CYS A 322 15.41 18.52 2.70
C CYS A 322 15.35 19.15 4.09
N VAL A 323 14.31 19.93 4.35
CA VAL A 323 14.03 20.58 5.64
C VAL A 323 12.97 19.76 6.37
N PHE A 324 13.30 19.26 7.56
CA PHE A 324 12.37 18.54 8.42
C PHE A 324 12.11 19.37 9.67
N THR A 325 10.87 19.78 9.85
CA THR A 325 10.49 20.67 10.96
C THR A 325 9.06 20.42 11.44
N ASP A 326 8.73 20.91 12.63
CA ASP A 326 7.38 20.95 13.17
C ASP A 326 6.76 22.36 13.10
N VAL A 327 7.34 23.23 12.26
CA VAL A 327 6.85 24.58 11.98
C VAL A 327 6.31 24.64 10.56
N ASP A 328 5.10 25.16 10.42
CA ASP A 328 4.42 25.37 9.14
C ASP A 328 5.24 26.31 8.22
N PHE A 329 5.24 26.02 6.91
CA PHE A 329 6.08 26.70 5.91
C PHE A 329 5.81 28.20 5.87
N GLU A 330 4.54 28.60 5.84
CA GLU A 330 4.13 29.99 5.75
C GLU A 330 4.62 30.81 6.95
N LYS A 331 4.72 30.17 8.12
CA LYS A 331 5.30 30.79 9.32
C LYS A 331 6.83 30.84 9.26
N ALA A 332 7.47 29.70 9.00
CA ALA A 332 8.92 29.56 9.07
C ALA A 332 9.68 30.28 7.95
N ALA A 333 9.09 30.31 6.74
CA ALA A 333 9.75 30.67 5.48
C ALA A 333 9.07 31.86 4.79
N ASN A 334 8.52 32.80 5.56
CA ASN A 334 7.80 33.97 5.05
C ASN A 334 8.59 34.83 4.02
N ASN A 335 9.91 34.65 3.94
CA ASN A 335 10.81 35.34 3.01
C ASN A 335 11.27 34.48 1.82
N PHE A 336 10.73 33.27 1.65
CA PHE A 336 11.20 32.30 0.65
C PHE A 336 11.25 32.90 -0.77
N TRP A 337 10.23 33.68 -1.12
CA TRP A 337 10.11 34.29 -2.45
C TRP A 337 11.18 35.33 -2.76
N ALA A 338 11.92 35.83 -1.75
CA ALA A 338 13.06 36.72 -1.95
C ALA A 338 14.34 36.01 -2.41
N THR A 339 14.31 34.68 -2.60
CA THR A 339 15.47 33.87 -3.03
C THR A 339 15.85 34.04 -4.50
N TRP A 340 15.07 34.78 -5.30
CA TRP A 340 15.42 35.13 -6.69
C TRP A 340 16.80 35.79 -6.81
N ALA A 341 17.22 36.54 -5.79
CA ALA A 341 18.56 37.14 -5.75
C ALA A 341 19.67 36.07 -5.65
N SER A 342 19.41 34.95 -4.98
CA SER A 342 20.34 33.81 -4.89
C SER A 342 20.52 33.12 -6.24
N VAL A 343 19.47 33.07 -7.09
CA VAL A 343 19.58 32.52 -8.46
C VAL A 343 20.69 33.23 -9.25
N ARG A 344 20.70 34.57 -9.22
CA ARG A 344 21.72 35.36 -9.92
C ARG A 344 23.14 35.11 -9.39
N LYS A 345 23.28 34.92 -8.06
CA LYS A 345 24.57 34.59 -7.44
C LYS A 345 25.08 33.21 -7.87
N TYR A 346 24.19 32.22 -8.01
CA TYR A 346 24.56 30.89 -8.48
C TYR A 346 25.00 30.93 -9.94
N GLN A 347 24.22 31.61 -10.79
CA GLN A 347 24.52 31.75 -12.22
C GLN A 347 25.84 32.47 -12.48
N SER A 348 26.17 33.53 -11.71
CA SER A 348 27.45 34.22 -11.84
C SER A 348 28.66 33.37 -11.43
N ARG A 349 28.43 32.27 -10.70
CA ARG A 349 29.44 31.26 -10.35
C ARG A 349 29.39 30.02 -11.23
N GLY A 350 28.60 30.04 -12.31
CA GLY A 350 28.49 28.97 -13.29
C GLY A 350 27.45 27.89 -12.96
N TYR A 351 26.64 28.04 -11.89
CA TYR A 351 25.58 27.10 -11.53
C TYR A 351 24.23 27.54 -12.11
N GLU A 352 23.62 26.71 -12.95
CA GLU A 352 22.42 27.07 -13.71
C GLU A 352 21.17 27.26 -12.83
N LYS A 353 21.04 26.44 -11.78
CA LYS A 353 19.84 26.36 -10.94
C LYS A 353 20.19 26.32 -9.46
N LEU A 354 19.24 26.76 -8.63
CA LEU A 354 19.29 26.53 -7.19
C LEU A 354 18.96 25.06 -6.87
N PRO A 355 19.48 24.53 -5.74
CA PRO A 355 19.00 23.26 -5.19
C PRO A 355 17.49 23.32 -4.92
N GLU A 356 16.77 22.25 -5.27
CA GLU A 356 15.35 22.13 -4.94
C GLU A 356 15.16 22.04 -3.42
N ILE A 357 14.19 22.77 -2.89
CA ILE A 357 13.81 22.70 -1.49
C ILE A 357 12.68 21.71 -1.31
N VAL A 358 12.89 20.73 -0.44
CA VAL A 358 11.83 19.88 0.09
C VAL A 358 11.58 20.33 1.52
N PHE A 359 10.47 21.02 1.76
CA PHE A 359 10.07 21.45 3.10
C PHE A 359 9.01 20.52 3.66
N TRP A 360 9.35 19.75 4.69
CA TRP A 360 8.46 18.79 5.34
C TRP A 360 8.12 19.23 6.76
N ASP A 361 6.89 19.73 6.92
CA ASP A 361 6.24 19.91 8.21
C ASP A 361 5.72 18.56 8.72
N VAL A 362 6.40 18.00 9.72
CA VAL A 362 6.11 16.69 10.32
C VAL A 362 5.25 16.79 11.58
N LYS A 363 4.74 17.97 11.94
CA LYS A 363 4.07 18.21 13.23
C LYS A 363 2.86 17.28 13.47
N GLU A 364 2.03 17.08 12.45
CA GLU A 364 0.77 16.35 12.57
C GLU A 364 0.89 14.94 11.97
N CYS A 365 0.52 13.91 12.71
CA CYS A 365 0.36 12.57 12.16
C CYS A 365 -0.98 12.47 11.41
N VAL A 366 -0.94 12.19 10.11
CA VAL A 366 -2.09 12.14 9.21
C VAL A 366 -2.13 10.82 8.44
N SER A 367 -3.26 10.48 7.84
CA SER A 367 -3.39 9.33 6.93
C SER A 367 -2.64 9.60 5.62
N VAL A 368 -2.90 10.76 5.02
CA VAL A 368 -2.34 11.24 3.75
C VAL A 368 -1.73 12.63 3.95
N PRO A 369 -0.40 12.78 3.80
CA PRO A 369 0.24 14.09 3.79
C PRO A 369 -0.22 14.96 2.62
N GLN A 370 -0.39 16.25 2.88
CA GLN A 370 -0.65 17.22 1.82
C GLN A 370 0.66 17.57 1.12
N VAL A 371 0.69 17.52 -0.21
CA VAL A 371 1.88 17.83 -1.01
C VAL A 371 1.55 18.94 -2.00
N LYS A 372 2.29 20.06 -1.93
CA LYS A 372 2.23 21.15 -2.91
C LYS A 372 3.58 21.25 -3.63
N LYS A 373 3.55 21.26 -4.97
CA LYS A 373 4.75 21.38 -5.81
C LYS A 373 4.75 22.72 -6.53
N PHE A 374 5.89 23.40 -6.47
CA PHE A 374 6.23 24.60 -7.21
C PHE A 374 7.60 24.39 -7.88
N ASP A 375 7.98 25.26 -8.82
CA ASP A 375 9.30 25.17 -9.43
C ASP A 375 10.40 25.40 -8.35
N GLY A 376 11.25 24.39 -8.14
CA GLY A 376 12.30 24.40 -7.12
C GLY A 376 11.84 24.27 -5.66
N LEU A 377 10.55 24.02 -5.39
CA LEU A 377 10.02 23.87 -4.02
C LEU A 377 8.92 22.80 -3.95
N VAL A 378 9.06 21.87 -3.01
CA VAL A 378 8.03 20.91 -2.60
C VAL A 378 7.71 21.12 -1.13
N ILE A 379 6.46 21.42 -0.82
CA ILE A 379 5.97 21.55 0.56
C ILE A 379 5.16 20.30 0.89
N VAL A 380 5.51 19.65 2.00
CA VAL A 380 4.83 18.47 2.52
C VAL A 380 4.36 18.77 3.93
N LYS A 381 3.05 18.63 4.17
CA LYS A 381 2.44 18.86 5.48
C LYS A 381 1.82 17.58 6.02
N GLY A 382 2.25 17.22 7.22
CA GLY A 382 1.83 16.01 7.93
C GLY A 382 2.78 14.83 7.70
N PHE A 383 2.76 13.90 8.65
CA PHE A 383 3.55 12.68 8.67
C PHE A 383 2.64 11.44 8.61
N SER A 384 3.00 10.49 7.75
CA SER A 384 2.39 9.17 7.69
C SER A 384 3.48 8.13 7.46
N ASP A 385 3.47 7.05 8.25
CA ASP A 385 4.50 6.00 8.17
C ASP A 385 4.59 5.39 6.77
N SER A 386 3.44 5.07 6.17
CA SER A 386 3.37 4.45 4.86
C SER A 386 3.93 5.37 3.77
N TRP A 387 3.67 6.67 3.87
CA TRP A 387 4.17 7.70 2.98
C TRP A 387 5.67 7.96 3.13
N ALA A 388 6.17 8.05 4.36
CA ALA A 388 7.58 8.17 4.66
C ALA A 388 8.39 7.01 4.03
N ASN A 389 7.90 5.78 4.21
CA ASN A 389 8.51 4.60 3.62
C ASN A 389 8.40 4.57 2.09
N ALA A 390 7.31 5.07 1.51
CA ALA A 390 7.14 5.16 0.06
C ALA A 390 8.08 6.20 -0.56
N TRP A 391 8.22 7.36 0.07
CA TRP A 391 9.13 8.43 -0.33
C TRP A 391 10.59 7.97 -0.32
N LEU A 392 11.03 7.35 0.79
CA LEU A 392 12.38 6.79 0.91
C LEU A 392 12.71 5.77 -0.20
N ARG A 393 11.68 5.09 -0.73
CA ARG A 393 11.86 4.09 -1.78
C ARG A 393 12.02 4.67 -3.18
N LYS A 394 11.36 5.81 -3.46
CA LYS A 394 11.26 6.40 -4.80
C LYS A 394 12.17 7.61 -5.04
N GLY A 395 12.68 8.27 -3.98
CA GLY A 395 13.51 9.47 -4.16
C GLY A 395 12.72 10.77 -4.42
N GLU A 396 11.39 10.68 -4.57
CA GLU A 396 10.53 11.78 -5.00
C GLU A 396 9.17 11.70 -4.30
N PHE A 397 8.61 12.86 -3.95
CA PHE A 397 7.20 12.95 -3.56
C PHE A 397 6.35 12.83 -4.81
N ALA A 398 5.65 11.71 -4.95
CA ALA A 398 4.47 11.71 -5.79
C ALA A 398 3.34 12.41 -5.02
N THR A 399 2.57 13.26 -5.70
CA THR A 399 1.34 13.79 -5.07
C THR A 399 0.38 12.64 -4.76
N PRO A 400 -0.54 12.79 -3.79
CA PRO A 400 -1.64 11.85 -3.57
C PRO A 400 -2.36 11.45 -4.86
N GLU A 401 -2.59 12.41 -5.75
CA GLU A 401 -3.21 12.20 -7.06
C GLU A 401 -2.33 11.38 -8.02
N GLU A 402 -1.03 11.67 -8.08
CA GLU A 402 -0.07 10.90 -8.88
C GLU A 402 0.02 9.45 -8.40
N MET A 403 0.01 9.23 -7.07
CA MET A 403 0.00 7.88 -6.50
C MET A 403 -1.32 7.15 -6.75
N LEU A 404 -2.46 7.84 -6.62
CA LEU A 404 -3.79 7.30 -6.92
C LEU A 404 -3.90 6.85 -8.38
N LYS A 405 -3.36 7.64 -9.32
CA LYS A 405 -3.35 7.28 -10.76
C LYS A 405 -2.53 6.03 -11.08
N MET A 406 -1.60 5.63 -10.22
CA MET A 406 -0.83 4.39 -10.39
C MET A 406 -1.60 3.15 -9.91
N VAL A 407 -2.71 3.33 -9.19
CA VAL A 407 -3.48 2.24 -8.60
C VAL A 407 -4.72 1.99 -9.46
N PRO A 408 -4.88 0.78 -10.03
CA PRO A 408 -6.05 0.48 -10.83
C PRO A 408 -7.30 0.50 -9.95
N THR A 409 -8.35 1.19 -10.40
CA THR A 409 -9.65 1.23 -9.72
C THR A 409 -10.29 -0.17 -9.68
N PRO A 410 -11.26 -0.45 -8.78
CA PRO A 410 -12.01 -1.72 -8.81
C PRO A 410 -12.60 -1.99 -10.20
N GLU A 411 -13.12 -0.95 -10.85
CA GLU A 411 -13.66 -1.00 -12.20
C GLU A 411 -12.58 -1.33 -13.24
N GLU A 412 -11.42 -0.69 -13.19
CA GLU A 412 -10.30 -0.97 -14.09
C GLU A 412 -9.76 -2.40 -13.91
N LEU A 413 -9.71 -2.89 -12.66
CA LEU A 413 -9.38 -4.28 -12.36
C LEU A 413 -10.42 -5.23 -12.98
N MET A 414 -11.71 -4.96 -12.78
CA MET A 414 -12.80 -5.77 -13.36
C MET A 414 -12.78 -5.74 -14.89
N ARG A 415 -12.67 -4.56 -15.51
CA ARG A 415 -12.52 -4.40 -16.96
C ARG A 415 -11.31 -5.16 -17.48
N SER A 416 -10.17 -5.13 -16.77
CA SER A 416 -8.98 -5.90 -17.16
C SER A 416 -9.22 -7.41 -17.12
N ALA A 417 -10.00 -7.91 -16.15
CA ALA A 417 -10.35 -9.32 -16.06
C ALA A 417 -11.33 -9.76 -17.15
N LEU A 418 -12.20 -8.86 -17.61
CA LEU A 418 -13.18 -9.09 -18.68
C LEU A 418 -12.60 -8.95 -20.10
N ARG A 419 -11.35 -8.52 -20.28
CA ARG A 419 -10.69 -8.41 -21.61
C ARG A 419 -10.47 -9.75 -22.32
N ARG A 420 -10.75 -10.88 -21.67
CA ARG A 420 -10.66 -12.21 -22.27
C ARG A 420 -11.68 -12.36 -23.40
N LYS A 421 -11.30 -13.01 -24.51
CA LYS A 421 -12.16 -13.15 -25.71
C LYS A 421 -13.56 -13.69 -25.36
N GLU A 422 -13.63 -14.55 -24.36
CA GLU A 422 -14.84 -15.22 -23.88
C GLU A 422 -15.80 -14.30 -23.10
N LEU A 423 -15.32 -13.16 -22.61
CA LEU A 423 -16.04 -12.24 -21.72
C LEU A 423 -16.22 -10.83 -22.31
N GLN A 424 -15.86 -10.61 -23.59
CA GLN A 424 -15.90 -9.30 -24.25
C GLN A 424 -17.32 -8.70 -24.36
N ASN A 425 -18.35 -9.53 -24.25
CA ASN A 425 -19.76 -9.09 -24.31
C ASN A 425 -20.31 -8.62 -22.95
N LEU A 426 -19.50 -8.64 -21.89
CA LEU A 426 -19.90 -8.22 -20.55
C LEU A 426 -19.52 -6.76 -20.30
N ILE A 427 -20.49 -5.98 -19.85
CA ILE A 427 -20.33 -4.56 -19.54
C ILE A 427 -20.27 -4.40 -18.02
N VAL A 428 -19.29 -3.65 -17.54
CA VAL A 428 -19.21 -3.21 -16.13
C VAL A 428 -20.03 -1.94 -16.00
N PHE A 429 -21.03 -1.97 -15.11
CA PHE A 429 -21.81 -0.81 -14.68
C PHE A 429 -21.32 -0.35 -13.31
N ASP A 430 -21.48 0.94 -13.03
CA ASP A 430 -21.05 1.60 -11.80
C ASP A 430 -21.98 1.33 -10.60
#